data_AF-A0A7R9WT21-F1
#
_entry.id   AF-A0A7R9WT21-F1
#
_cell.length_a   1.000
_cell.length_b   1.000
_cell.length_c   1.000
_cell.angle_alpha   90.00
_cell.angle_beta   90.00
_cell.angle_gamma   90.00
#
_symmetry.space_group_name_H-M   'P 1'
#
loop_
_entity.id
_entity.type
_entity.pdbx_description
1 polymer ?
#
loop_
_entity_poly.entity_id
_entity_poly.type
_entity_poly.pdbx_seq_one_letter_code
_entity_poly.pdbx_strand_id
1 'polypeptide(L)'
;RTQNNQKDTPLAASSSTTTSLPPASPVPKCASIISISTSIINMKAKMSKSIPLRLYVAAAALVLLLAAGVGGRDVEVKVTGNLHQTEVSDAASCSDAASCVADLQSLFDPTAYIAEIKETQPDTLDKIMHVKIGDASVPLYQFRQPKRISEKELPFQLVLTRNVGRQQVYFTEAQSQKIARDSWFPGYSWSIMLVCNCGTQTYQHVGWKFTRFDDTGRLSSTGSNSSRADPSGGTEDAFYALVVTMAESSKQQTAFAVRGQTATGWMLRSVLPTNSTMSKDAANSVMSNVL
;
A
#
# COMPACT_ATOMS: atom_id res chain seq x y z
N ARG A 1 -27.66 49.87 41.87
CA ARG A 1 -28.88 49.04 41.74
C ARG A 1 -28.94 48.66 40.27
N THR A 2 -28.27 47.60 39.83
CA THR A 2 -28.77 46.21 39.93
C THR A 2 -27.61 45.24 40.16
N GLN A 3 -27.89 44.19 40.93
CA GLN A 3 -26.97 43.21 41.51
C GLN A 3 -27.10 41.87 40.76
N ASN A 4 -26.07 41.01 40.91
CA ASN A 4 -26.09 39.54 40.85
C ASN A 4 -26.09 38.91 39.44
N ASN A 5 -25.33 37.87 39.09
CA ASN A 5 -24.64 36.83 39.87
C ASN A 5 -23.37 36.37 39.12
N GLN A 6 -22.22 36.41 39.79
CA GLN A 6 -20.99 35.74 39.36
C GLN A 6 -20.87 34.47 40.21
N LYS A 7 -20.95 33.30 39.55
CA LYS A 7 -20.91 32.00 40.20
C LYS A 7 -19.50 31.46 40.09
N ASP A 8 -18.80 31.48 41.22
CA ASP A 8 -17.47 30.92 41.39
C ASP A 8 -17.47 29.41 41.15
N THR A 9 -16.52 28.95 40.33
CA THR A 9 -16.23 27.53 40.11
C THR A 9 -14.93 27.19 40.84
N PRO A 10 -14.87 26.14 41.68
CA PRO A 10 -13.68 25.83 42.45
C PRO A 10 -12.60 25.17 41.60
N LEU A 11 -11.38 25.68 41.77
CA LEU A 11 -10.12 25.07 41.34
C LEU A 11 -9.95 23.70 42.01
N ALA A 12 -9.95 22.64 41.21
CA ALA A 12 -9.52 21.31 41.64
C ALA A 12 -8.01 21.15 41.43
N ALA A 13 -7.33 20.77 42.51
CA ALA A 13 -5.90 20.56 42.59
C ALA A 13 -5.48 19.18 42.05
N SER A 14 -4.30 19.18 41.41
CA SER A 14 -3.22 18.18 41.46
C SER A 14 -3.55 16.67 41.46
N SER A 15 -3.03 15.97 40.44
CA SER A 15 -2.34 14.68 40.65
C SER A 15 -1.42 14.36 39.46
N SER A 16 -0.16 14.79 39.59
CA SER A 16 0.94 14.35 38.73
C SER A 16 1.43 12.98 39.21
N THR A 17 0.95 11.91 38.59
CA THR A 17 1.50 10.56 38.82
C THR A 17 2.72 10.37 37.93
N THR A 18 3.91 10.46 38.53
CA THR A 18 5.18 10.17 37.88
C THR A 18 5.41 8.66 37.89
N THR A 19 5.07 7.98 36.80
CA THR A 19 5.36 6.55 36.64
C THR A 19 6.82 6.39 36.23
N SER A 20 7.66 5.96 37.17
CA SER A 20 9.06 5.60 36.93
C SER A 20 9.16 4.35 36.05
N LEU A 21 9.83 4.47 34.91
CA LEU A 21 10.23 3.34 34.06
C LEU A 21 11.30 2.49 34.76
N PRO A 22 11.20 1.14 34.73
CA PRO A 22 12.30 0.27 35.15
C PRO A 22 13.47 0.32 34.15
N PRO A 23 14.71 0.08 34.61
CA PRO A 23 15.90 0.13 33.78
C PRO A 23 15.91 -0.99 32.73
N ALA A 24 16.40 -0.64 31.54
CA ALA A 24 16.56 -1.53 30.40
C ALA A 24 17.51 -2.70 30.73
N SER A 25 16.99 -3.92 30.60
CA SER A 25 17.80 -5.14 30.60
C SER A 25 18.63 -5.23 29.31
N PRO A 26 19.92 -5.64 29.38
CA PRO A 26 20.77 -5.78 28.22
C PRO A 26 20.42 -7.04 27.44
N VAL A 27 19.99 -6.88 26.19
CA VAL A 27 19.75 -8.00 25.27
C VAL A 27 21.05 -8.34 24.52
N PRO A 28 21.41 -9.64 24.44
CA PRO A 28 22.75 -10.10 24.08
C PRO A 28 23.08 -9.95 22.59
N LYS A 29 24.36 -9.71 22.34
CA LYS A 29 25.00 -9.77 21.01
C LYS A 29 24.90 -11.20 20.46
N CYS A 30 23.98 -11.44 19.53
CA CYS A 30 24.03 -12.62 18.67
C CYS A 30 25.07 -12.41 17.57
N ALA A 31 26.32 -12.78 17.87
CA ALA A 31 27.28 -13.16 16.85
C ALA A 31 26.95 -14.58 16.39
N SER A 32 26.43 -14.73 15.17
CA SER A 32 26.42 -16.01 14.47
C SER A 32 27.00 -15.84 13.08
N ILE A 33 28.30 -16.10 13.05
CA ILE A 33 29.12 -16.33 11.87
C ILE A 33 28.69 -17.66 11.27
N ILE A 34 28.07 -17.65 10.09
CA ILE A 34 27.98 -18.85 9.25
C ILE A 34 29.08 -18.73 8.19
N SER A 35 30.28 -19.13 8.58
CA SER A 35 31.42 -19.35 7.69
C SER A 35 31.32 -20.78 7.14
N ILE A 36 30.52 -20.97 6.09
CA ILE A 36 30.56 -22.21 5.29
C ILE A 36 31.46 -21.93 4.09
N SER A 37 32.77 -22.03 4.27
CA SER A 37 33.74 -22.12 3.17
C SER A 37 35.13 -22.42 3.74
N THR A 38 35.42 -23.69 4.07
CA THR A 38 36.80 -24.22 4.04
C THR A 38 36.95 -25.73 4.28
N SER A 39 35.89 -26.51 4.53
CA SER A 39 36.05 -27.94 4.82
C SER A 39 36.27 -28.86 3.61
N ILE A 40 36.42 -28.33 2.38
CA ILE A 40 36.59 -29.18 1.18
C ILE A 40 38.05 -29.55 0.88
N ILE A 41 39.05 -28.91 1.51
CA ILE A 41 40.45 -29.08 1.06
C ILE A 41 41.24 -30.18 1.81
N ASN A 42 40.77 -30.69 2.95
CA ASN A 42 41.56 -31.64 3.77
C ASN A 42 41.10 -33.11 3.76
N MET A 43 40.41 -33.56 2.71
CA MET A 43 40.23 -35.01 2.43
C MET A 43 41.15 -35.46 1.29
N LYS A 44 42.45 -35.23 1.46
CA LYS A 44 43.49 -35.72 0.54
C LYS A 44 44.50 -36.62 1.27
N ALA A 45 44.03 -37.66 1.94
CA ALA A 45 44.86 -38.81 2.27
C ALA A 45 44.00 -39.99 2.71
N LYS A 46 44.27 -41.16 2.11
CA LYS A 46 43.70 -42.49 2.45
C LYS A 46 42.23 -42.72 2.07
N MET A 47 41.94 -42.80 0.78
CA MET A 47 41.09 -43.90 0.26
C MET A 47 41.56 -44.28 -1.15
N SER A 48 42.61 -45.10 -1.18
CA SER A 48 42.97 -45.90 -2.35
C SER A 48 42.09 -47.16 -2.34
N LYS A 49 40.86 -47.03 -2.85
CA LYS A 49 40.13 -48.14 -3.49
C LYS A 49 39.33 -47.52 -4.63
N SER A 50 39.59 -48.03 -5.83
CA SER A 50 39.01 -47.62 -7.10
C SER A 50 37.51 -47.34 -7.00
N ILE A 51 37.14 -46.06 -6.95
CA ILE A 51 35.76 -45.66 -7.22
C ILE A 51 35.54 -45.97 -8.71
N PRO A 52 34.59 -46.85 -9.07
CA PRO A 52 34.39 -47.24 -10.46
C PRO A 52 34.02 -45.99 -11.26
N LEU A 53 34.65 -45.82 -12.42
CA LEU A 53 34.47 -44.69 -13.35
C LEU A 53 32.99 -44.32 -13.59
N ARG A 54 32.10 -45.32 -13.50
CA ARG A 54 30.63 -45.16 -13.61
C ARG A 54 30.04 -44.21 -12.55
N LEU A 55 30.59 -44.16 -11.34
CA LEU A 55 30.10 -43.27 -10.28
C LEU A 55 30.45 -41.80 -10.57
N TYR A 56 31.62 -41.54 -11.16
CA TYR A 56 32.02 -40.19 -11.58
C TYR A 56 31.16 -39.68 -12.73
N VAL A 57 30.86 -40.53 -13.71
CA VAL A 57 29.99 -40.16 -14.84
C VAL A 57 28.56 -39.89 -14.37
N ALA A 58 28.04 -40.71 -13.44
CA ALA A 58 26.71 -40.48 -12.85
C ALA A 58 26.64 -39.17 -12.04
N ALA A 59 27.67 -38.88 -11.24
CA ALA A 59 27.74 -37.62 -10.48
C ALA A 59 27.86 -36.40 -11.40
N ALA A 60 28.70 -36.47 -12.44
CA ALA A 60 28.84 -35.39 -13.42
C ALA A 60 27.54 -35.17 -14.22
N ALA A 61 26.86 -36.24 -14.64
CA ALA A 61 25.57 -36.16 -15.31
C ALA A 61 24.48 -35.58 -14.41
N LEU A 62 24.46 -35.93 -13.12
CA LEU A 62 23.53 -35.37 -12.14
C LEU A 62 23.77 -33.86 -11.93
N VAL A 63 25.03 -33.44 -11.84
CA VAL A 63 25.39 -32.01 -11.73
C VAL A 63 25.00 -31.24 -13.00
N LEU A 64 25.20 -31.82 -14.19
CA LEU A 64 24.76 -31.23 -15.46
C LEU A 64 23.22 -31.17 -15.59
N LEU A 65 22.50 -32.19 -15.13
CA LEU A 65 21.03 -32.19 -15.08
C LEU A 65 20.47 -31.15 -14.11
N LEU A 66 21.12 -30.98 -12.95
CA LEU A 66 20.74 -29.94 -11.99
C LEU A 66 21.07 -28.53 -12.51
N ALA A 67 22.16 -28.37 -13.27
CA ALA A 67 22.51 -27.10 -13.89
C ALA A 67 21.60 -26.73 -15.07
N ALA A 68 21.09 -27.72 -15.82
CA ALA A 68 20.18 -27.50 -16.95
C ALA A 68 18.72 -27.26 -16.53
N GLY A 69 18.35 -27.60 -15.29
CA GLY A 69 16.97 -27.55 -14.79
C GLY A 69 16.46 -26.18 -14.34
N VAL A 70 17.33 -25.16 -14.25
CA VAL A 70 16.93 -23.81 -13.84
C VAL A 70 16.85 -22.87 -15.06
N GLY A 71 16.19 -23.36 -16.12
CA GLY A 71 15.59 -22.46 -17.10
C GLY A 71 14.40 -21.81 -16.42
N GLY A 72 14.63 -20.69 -15.72
CA GLY A 72 13.56 -19.82 -15.26
C GLY A 72 12.68 -19.52 -16.45
N ARG A 73 11.49 -20.12 -16.48
CA ARG A 73 10.46 -19.70 -17.42
C ARG A 73 10.22 -18.24 -17.08
N ASP A 74 10.49 -17.36 -18.04
CA ASP A 74 9.89 -16.03 -18.04
C ASP A 74 8.39 -16.25 -18.09
N VAL A 75 7.81 -16.39 -16.91
CA VAL A 75 6.37 -16.33 -16.73
C VAL A 75 6.06 -14.88 -17.03
N GLU A 76 5.70 -14.61 -18.28
CA GLU A 76 5.06 -13.36 -18.65
C GLU A 76 3.79 -13.28 -17.81
N VAL A 77 3.90 -12.66 -16.63
CA VAL A 77 2.77 -12.31 -15.79
C VAL A 77 2.04 -11.22 -16.54
N LYS A 78 1.20 -11.65 -17.50
CA LYS A 78 0.22 -10.79 -18.14
C LYS A 78 -0.68 -10.31 -17.01
N VAL A 79 -0.43 -9.08 -16.55
CA VAL A 79 -1.31 -8.41 -15.60
C VAL A 79 -2.64 -8.25 -16.32
N THR A 80 -3.53 -9.20 -16.12
CA THR A 80 -4.91 -9.08 -16.57
C THR A 80 -5.46 -7.85 -15.87
N GLY A 81 -5.78 -6.82 -16.66
CA GLY A 81 -6.53 -5.67 -16.16
C GLY A 81 -7.73 -6.16 -15.35
N ASN A 82 -8.10 -5.37 -14.34
CA ASN A 82 -9.20 -5.70 -13.45
C ASN A 82 -10.40 -6.20 -14.28
N LEU A 83 -10.89 -7.41 -14.02
CA LEU A 83 -11.82 -8.11 -14.91
C LEU A 83 -13.17 -7.39 -15.10
N HIS A 84 -13.42 -6.36 -14.28
CA HIS A 84 -14.57 -5.46 -14.37
C HIS A 84 -14.33 -4.24 -15.29
N GLN A 85 -13.16 -4.12 -15.93
CA GLN A 85 -12.95 -3.23 -17.07
C GLN A 85 -13.60 -3.88 -18.29
N THR A 86 -14.94 -3.83 -18.38
CA THR A 86 -15.52 -3.66 -19.72
C THR A 86 -14.94 -2.36 -20.24
N GLU A 87 -14.22 -2.42 -21.34
CA GLU A 87 -13.60 -1.27 -22.01
C GLU A 87 -14.71 -0.28 -22.40
N VAL A 88 -15.13 0.56 -21.44
CA VAL A 88 -15.85 1.77 -21.77
C VAL A 88 -14.78 2.69 -22.34
N SER A 89 -14.68 2.69 -23.66
CA SER A 89 -13.68 3.40 -24.48
C SER A 89 -13.70 4.93 -24.32
N ASP A 90 -14.55 5.47 -23.45
CA ASP A 90 -14.61 6.87 -23.09
C ASP A 90 -13.87 7.10 -21.75
N ALA A 91 -12.57 6.77 -21.71
CA ALA A 91 -11.74 7.19 -20.60
C ALA A 91 -11.76 8.73 -20.58
N ALA A 92 -12.33 9.34 -19.54
CA ALA A 92 -12.39 10.80 -19.45
C ALA A 92 -10.96 11.33 -19.50
N SER A 93 -10.67 12.08 -20.56
CA SER A 93 -9.38 12.75 -20.70
C SER A 93 -9.33 13.92 -19.73
N CYS A 94 -8.22 14.07 -19.02
CA CYS A 94 -7.95 15.29 -18.28
C CYS A 94 -7.26 16.28 -19.22
N SER A 95 -7.97 17.36 -19.58
CA SER A 95 -7.56 18.33 -20.60
C SER A 95 -6.47 19.31 -20.15
N ASP A 96 -6.28 19.45 -18.83
CA ASP A 96 -5.36 20.45 -18.27
C ASP A 96 -3.97 19.85 -18.05
N ALA A 97 -3.05 20.11 -18.98
CA ALA A 97 -1.64 19.70 -18.83
C ALA A 97 -0.96 20.31 -17.59
N ALA A 98 -1.49 21.42 -17.04
CA ALA A 98 -0.99 22.04 -15.82
C ALA A 98 -1.44 21.31 -14.54
N SER A 99 -2.45 20.43 -14.61
CA SER A 99 -2.99 19.69 -13.46
C SER A 99 -2.53 18.24 -13.39
N CYS A 100 -1.80 17.75 -14.38
CA CYS A 100 -1.42 16.35 -14.46
C CYS A 100 -0.13 16.04 -13.67
N VAL A 101 0.03 14.77 -13.31
CA VAL A 101 1.19 14.19 -12.64
C VAL A 101 2.06 13.50 -13.69
N ALA A 102 3.29 14.01 -13.87
CA ALA A 102 4.24 13.46 -14.83
C ALA A 102 4.90 12.16 -14.34
N ASP A 103 5.16 12.08 -13.03
CA ASP A 103 5.77 10.92 -12.39
C ASP A 103 4.96 10.51 -11.15
N LEU A 104 4.31 9.35 -11.21
CA LEU A 104 3.53 8.83 -10.08
C LEU A 104 4.38 8.58 -8.85
N GLN A 105 5.68 8.33 -9.01
CA GLN A 105 6.57 8.09 -7.88
C GLN A 105 6.68 9.33 -6.99
N SER A 106 6.52 10.53 -7.55
CA SER A 106 6.52 11.79 -6.80
C SER A 106 5.31 11.96 -5.86
N LEU A 107 4.30 11.09 -5.94
CA LEU A 107 3.22 11.04 -4.96
C LEU A 107 3.67 10.46 -3.61
N PHE A 108 4.73 9.65 -3.61
CA PHE A 108 5.28 9.05 -2.41
C PHE A 108 6.34 9.95 -1.79
N ASP A 109 6.09 10.41 -0.56
CA ASP A 109 7.06 11.13 0.25
C ASP A 109 7.81 10.14 1.18
N PRO A 110 9.11 9.87 0.96
CA PRO A 110 9.89 8.93 1.75
C PRO A 110 10.09 9.39 3.20
N THR A 111 9.80 10.64 3.53
CA THR A 111 9.88 11.17 4.91
C THR A 111 8.57 11.04 5.68
N ALA A 112 7.45 10.82 4.98
CA ALA A 112 6.11 10.79 5.55
C ALA A 112 5.49 9.39 5.64
N TYR A 113 6.24 8.33 5.34
CA TYR A 113 5.72 6.97 5.43
C TYR A 113 5.34 6.59 6.88
N ILE A 114 4.39 5.69 7.02
CA ILE A 114 3.96 5.18 8.33
C ILE A 114 4.75 3.91 8.62
N ALA A 115 5.74 4.01 9.50
CA ALA A 115 6.56 2.88 9.95
C ALA A 115 5.80 1.90 10.86
N GLU A 116 4.81 2.41 11.59
CA GLU A 116 3.99 1.62 12.51
C GLU A 116 3.08 0.65 11.74
N ILE A 117 3.01 -0.58 12.22
CA ILE A 117 2.08 -1.58 11.70
C ILE A 117 0.68 -1.25 12.19
N LYS A 118 -0.22 -0.91 11.26
CA LYS A 118 -1.64 -0.70 11.58
C LYS A 118 -2.37 -2.03 11.68
N GLU A 119 -3.38 -2.08 12.53
CA GLU A 119 -4.32 -3.20 12.57
C GLU A 119 -5.02 -3.35 11.23
N THR A 120 -5.16 -4.59 10.77
CA THR A 120 -5.75 -4.92 9.47
C THR A 120 -6.88 -5.92 9.60
N GLN A 121 -7.77 -5.94 8.63
CA GLN A 121 -8.83 -6.94 8.58
C GLN A 121 -8.23 -8.38 8.38
N PRO A 122 -8.48 -9.33 9.29
CA PRO A 122 -7.74 -10.61 9.36
C PRO A 122 -7.82 -11.51 8.11
N ASP A 123 -8.93 -11.46 7.38
CA ASP A 123 -9.15 -12.28 6.17
C ASP A 123 -8.54 -11.69 4.90
N THR A 124 -8.10 -10.43 4.95
CA THR A 124 -7.62 -9.68 3.78
C THR A 124 -6.10 -9.54 3.73
N LEU A 125 -5.43 -9.53 4.87
CA LEU A 125 -3.97 -9.40 4.93
C LEU A 125 -3.30 -10.75 4.68
N ASP A 126 -2.47 -10.83 3.65
CA ASP A 126 -1.65 -12.02 3.39
C ASP A 126 -0.35 -11.98 4.20
N LYS A 127 0.40 -10.87 4.08
CA LYS A 127 1.63 -10.65 4.86
C LYS A 127 2.06 -9.19 4.86
N ILE A 128 2.93 -8.84 5.81
CA ILE A 128 3.64 -7.56 5.81
C ILE A 128 5.12 -7.85 5.59
N MET A 129 5.69 -7.24 4.55
CA MET A 129 7.12 -7.28 4.25
C MET A 129 7.75 -5.94 4.61
N HIS A 130 9.07 -5.91 4.79
CA HIS A 130 9.79 -4.65 4.95
C HIS A 130 10.67 -4.43 3.72
N VAL A 131 10.51 -3.28 3.09
CA VAL A 131 11.29 -2.86 1.93
C VAL A 131 12.19 -1.70 2.29
N LYS A 132 13.41 -1.67 1.75
CA LYS A 132 14.33 -0.57 2.00
C LYS A 132 14.15 0.52 0.94
N ILE A 133 13.89 1.74 1.39
CA ILE A 133 13.86 2.94 0.54
C ILE A 133 14.91 3.91 1.08
N GLY A 134 16.03 4.06 0.38
CA GLY A 134 17.21 4.70 0.96
C GLY A 134 17.62 3.96 2.24
N ASP A 135 17.68 4.69 3.36
CA ASP A 135 18.01 4.13 4.68
C ASP A 135 16.77 3.72 5.49
N ALA A 136 15.57 4.02 5.00
CA ALA A 136 14.32 3.73 5.69
C ALA A 136 13.85 2.30 5.43
N SER A 137 13.38 1.63 6.48
CA SER A 137 12.68 0.34 6.39
C SER A 137 11.17 0.61 6.42
N VAL A 138 10.51 0.37 5.29
CA VAL A 138 9.10 0.72 5.07
C VAL A 138 8.25 -0.55 5.06
N PRO A 139 7.14 -0.60 5.83
CA PRO A 139 6.22 -1.73 5.79
C PRO A 139 5.44 -1.72 4.47
N LEU A 140 5.53 -2.84 3.75
CA LEU A 140 4.80 -3.15 2.53
C LEU A 140 3.74 -4.20 2.86
N TYR A 141 2.49 -3.77 2.83
CA TYR A 141 1.36 -4.64 3.10
C TYR A 141 0.98 -5.38 1.81
N GLN A 142 0.85 -6.70 1.89
CA GLN A 142 0.29 -7.52 0.82
C GLN A 142 -1.12 -7.92 1.23
N PHE A 143 -2.10 -7.41 0.49
CA PHE A 143 -3.51 -7.67 0.69
C PHE A 143 -4.07 -8.50 -0.46
N ARG A 144 -5.17 -9.17 -0.17
CA ARG A 144 -6.13 -9.66 -1.16
C ARG A 144 -7.48 -8.99 -0.96
N GLN A 145 -8.23 -8.83 -2.04
CA GLN A 145 -9.63 -8.42 -1.92
C GLN A 145 -10.42 -9.50 -1.16
N PRO A 146 -11.33 -9.12 -0.26
CA PRO A 146 -12.14 -10.12 0.42
C PRO A 146 -13.08 -10.82 -0.57
N LYS A 147 -13.26 -12.13 -0.40
CA LYS A 147 -14.13 -12.96 -1.24
C LYS A 147 -15.55 -12.41 -1.43
N ARG A 148 -16.07 -11.71 -0.43
CA ARG A 148 -17.42 -11.09 -0.46
C ARG A 148 -17.55 -9.91 -1.43
N ILE A 149 -16.44 -9.32 -1.87
CA ILE A 149 -16.40 -8.27 -2.90
C ILE A 149 -16.04 -8.88 -4.26
N SER A 150 -15.09 -9.82 -4.29
CA SER A 150 -14.68 -10.49 -5.51
C SER A 150 -14.28 -11.93 -5.22
N GLU A 151 -14.91 -12.89 -5.89
CA GLU A 151 -14.57 -14.32 -5.77
C GLU A 151 -13.12 -14.62 -6.13
N LYS A 152 -12.48 -13.73 -6.91
CA LYS A 152 -11.10 -13.87 -7.37
C LYS A 152 -10.06 -13.45 -6.33
N GLU A 153 -10.49 -12.79 -5.26
CA GLU A 153 -9.62 -12.34 -4.16
C GLU A 153 -8.33 -11.65 -4.65
N LEU A 154 -8.50 -10.65 -5.53
CA LEU A 154 -7.38 -10.06 -6.28
C LEU A 154 -6.28 -9.53 -5.33
N PRO A 155 -5.01 -9.94 -5.52
CA PRO A 155 -3.91 -9.48 -4.69
C PRO A 155 -3.43 -8.09 -5.10
N PHE A 156 -3.01 -7.29 -4.12
CA PHE A 156 -2.40 -5.98 -4.34
C PHE A 156 -1.49 -5.60 -3.16
N GLN A 157 -0.64 -4.60 -3.37
CA GLN A 157 0.36 -4.19 -2.39
C GLN A 157 0.21 -2.71 -2.06
N LEU A 158 0.31 -2.39 -0.76
CA LEU A 158 0.16 -1.03 -0.25
C LEU A 158 1.38 -0.58 0.54
N VAL A 159 1.75 0.68 0.34
CA VAL A 159 2.61 1.42 1.27
C VAL A 159 1.78 2.54 1.90
N LEU A 160 1.92 2.69 3.22
CA LEU A 160 1.18 3.69 3.98
C LEU A 160 2.00 4.97 4.14
N THR A 161 1.36 6.11 3.94
CA THR A 161 1.97 7.44 4.12
C THR A 161 1.00 8.40 4.79
N ARG A 162 1.54 9.33 5.59
CA ARG A 162 0.77 10.39 6.24
C ARG A 162 0.32 11.45 5.23
N ASN A 163 1.15 11.71 4.23
CA ASN A 163 0.93 12.72 3.21
C ASN A 163 1.18 12.13 1.82
N VAL A 164 0.44 12.64 0.83
CA VAL A 164 0.76 12.45 -0.59
C VAL A 164 1.29 13.76 -1.16
N GLY A 165 2.10 13.69 -2.21
CA GLY A 165 2.66 14.88 -2.87
C GLY A 165 1.58 15.93 -3.19
N ARG A 166 1.97 17.22 -3.19
CA ARG A 166 1.07 18.40 -3.35
C ARG A 166 0.42 18.54 -4.74
N GLN A 167 0.41 17.47 -5.52
CA GLN A 167 -0.15 17.44 -6.86
C GLN A 167 -1.68 17.39 -6.81
N GLN A 168 -2.33 17.58 -7.96
CA GLN A 168 -3.79 17.49 -8.05
C GLN A 168 -4.25 16.05 -7.89
N VAL A 169 -4.44 15.68 -6.62
CA VAL A 169 -5.02 14.43 -6.21
C VAL A 169 -6.51 14.67 -5.97
N TYR A 170 -7.32 13.82 -6.57
CA TYR A 170 -8.76 13.86 -6.40
C TYR A 170 -9.21 12.66 -5.56
N PHE A 171 -10.23 12.88 -4.75
CA PHE A 171 -10.82 11.85 -3.91
C PHE A 171 -12.28 11.67 -4.26
N THR A 172 -12.73 10.42 -4.30
CA THR A 172 -14.16 10.13 -4.33
C THR A 172 -14.78 10.48 -2.98
N GLU A 173 -16.10 10.64 -2.95
CA GLU A 173 -16.82 10.75 -1.69
C GLU A 173 -16.48 9.58 -0.75
N ALA A 174 -16.38 9.89 0.55
CA ALA A 174 -16.11 8.90 1.57
C ALA A 174 -17.27 7.91 1.62
N GLN A 175 -16.92 6.62 1.63
CA GLN A 175 -17.93 5.57 1.64
C GLN A 175 -18.72 5.57 2.95
N SER A 176 -20.02 5.26 2.85
CA SER A 176 -20.90 5.15 4.03
C SER A 176 -20.35 4.12 5.04
N GLN A 177 -20.74 4.25 6.31
CA GLN A 177 -20.33 3.34 7.38
C GLN A 177 -20.63 1.85 7.06
N LYS A 178 -21.68 1.59 6.27
CA LYS A 178 -22.02 0.23 5.81
C LYS A 178 -20.92 -0.36 4.93
N ILE A 179 -20.36 0.42 4.01
CA ILE A 179 -19.31 0.00 3.08
C ILE A 179 -17.94 0.01 3.77
N ALA A 180 -17.75 0.87 4.76
CA ALA A 180 -16.52 0.89 5.55
C ALA A 180 -16.31 -0.35 6.43
N ARG A 181 -17.32 -1.21 6.57
CA ARG A 181 -17.15 -2.56 7.14
C ARG A 181 -16.16 -3.42 6.34
N ASP A 182 -15.98 -3.08 5.06
CA ASP A 182 -15.02 -3.71 4.16
C ASP A 182 -13.70 -2.95 4.05
N SER A 183 -13.42 -2.05 5.00
CA SER A 183 -12.11 -1.41 5.09
C SER A 183 -11.05 -2.43 5.50
N TRP A 184 -9.93 -2.43 4.78
CA TRP A 184 -8.75 -3.19 5.15
C TRP A 184 -8.13 -2.74 6.47
N PHE A 185 -8.44 -1.53 6.92
CA PHE A 185 -8.02 -0.96 8.20
C PHE A 185 -9.25 -0.68 9.06
N PRO A 186 -9.55 -1.52 10.07
CA PRO A 186 -10.70 -1.34 10.95
C PRO A 186 -10.74 0.04 11.60
N GLY A 187 -11.93 0.62 11.70
CA GLY A 187 -12.11 1.97 12.26
C GLY A 187 -11.88 3.12 11.26
N TYR A 188 -11.59 2.82 10.00
CA TYR A 188 -11.44 3.82 8.94
C TYR A 188 -12.47 3.60 7.82
N SER A 189 -12.99 4.70 7.29
CA SER A 189 -13.57 4.77 5.95
C SER A 189 -12.46 4.93 4.91
N TRP A 190 -12.77 4.66 3.65
CA TRP A 190 -11.85 4.89 2.55
C TRP A 190 -12.52 5.67 1.41
N SER A 191 -11.70 6.47 0.73
CA SER A 191 -12.01 7.16 -0.53
C SER A 191 -10.99 6.73 -1.58
N ILE A 192 -11.44 6.53 -2.82
CA ILE A 192 -10.55 6.24 -3.94
C ILE A 192 -9.76 7.49 -4.29
N MET A 193 -8.47 7.31 -4.52
CA MET A 193 -7.52 8.37 -4.85
C MET A 193 -7.17 8.32 -6.33
N LEU A 194 -7.52 9.39 -7.05
CA LEU A 194 -7.30 9.53 -8.49
C LEU A 194 -6.28 10.64 -8.77
N VAL A 195 -5.47 10.46 -9.81
CA VAL A 195 -4.59 11.48 -10.37
C VAL A 195 -4.73 11.53 -11.87
N CYS A 196 -4.65 12.71 -12.47
CA CYS A 196 -4.49 12.82 -13.92
C CYS A 196 -3.04 12.51 -14.27
N ASN A 197 -2.77 11.50 -15.12
CA ASN A 197 -1.41 11.17 -15.54
C ASN A 197 -1.04 11.95 -16.82
N CYS A 198 0.07 12.70 -16.82
CA CYS A 198 0.46 13.50 -17.99
C CYS A 198 0.81 12.68 -19.22
N GLY A 199 1.37 11.48 -19.03
CA GLY A 199 1.80 10.61 -20.12
C GLY A 199 0.63 9.98 -20.88
N THR A 200 -0.45 9.65 -20.16
CA THR A 200 -1.64 9.01 -20.77
C THR A 200 -2.82 9.96 -20.94
N GLN A 201 -2.78 11.15 -20.33
CA GLN A 201 -3.90 12.11 -20.24
C GLN A 201 -5.19 11.48 -19.72
N THR A 202 -5.07 10.47 -18.86
CA THR A 202 -6.20 9.79 -18.24
C THR A 202 -6.08 9.84 -16.73
N TYR A 203 -7.22 9.81 -16.07
CA TYR A 203 -7.28 9.62 -14.63
C TYR A 203 -6.87 8.20 -14.26
N GLN A 204 -5.97 8.08 -13.29
CA GLN A 204 -5.47 6.83 -12.77
C GLN A 204 -5.77 6.73 -11.28
N HIS A 205 -6.33 5.60 -10.88
CA HIS A 205 -6.44 5.17 -9.50
C HIS A 205 -5.07 4.74 -8.99
N VAL A 206 -4.59 5.44 -7.95
CA VAL A 206 -3.25 5.25 -7.37
C VAL A 206 -3.29 4.75 -5.92
N GLY A 207 -4.49 4.62 -5.34
CA GLY A 207 -4.67 4.11 -3.99
C GLY A 207 -5.89 4.69 -3.29
N TRP A 208 -5.80 4.78 -1.96
CA TRP A 208 -6.92 5.18 -1.11
C TRP A 208 -6.50 6.20 -0.05
N LYS A 209 -7.41 7.11 0.29
CA LYS A 209 -7.35 7.91 1.51
C LYS A 209 -8.20 7.22 2.58
N PHE A 210 -7.62 6.93 3.73
CA PHE A 210 -8.32 6.41 4.90
C PHE A 210 -8.62 7.55 5.86
N THR A 211 -9.87 7.62 6.31
CA THR A 211 -10.33 8.63 7.29
C THR A 211 -11.02 7.92 8.45
N ARG A 212 -10.55 8.18 9.67
CA ARG A 212 -11.00 7.54 10.90
C ARG A 212 -12.46 7.90 11.21
N PHE A 213 -13.20 6.95 11.74
CA PHE A 213 -14.46 7.25 12.41
C PHE A 213 -14.20 7.81 13.80
N ASP A 214 -14.98 8.81 14.19
CA ASP A 214 -15.05 9.23 15.59
C ASP A 214 -15.76 8.17 16.45
N ASP A 215 -15.76 8.38 17.77
CA ASP A 215 -16.38 7.47 18.73
C ASP A 215 -17.90 7.31 18.54
N THR A 216 -18.53 8.23 17.78
CA THR A 216 -19.95 8.16 17.42
C THR A 216 -20.21 7.39 16.12
N GLY A 217 -19.15 6.88 15.49
CA GLY A 217 -19.21 6.20 14.20
C GLY A 217 -19.41 7.16 13.02
N ARG A 218 -19.26 8.47 13.24
CA ARG A 218 -19.30 9.48 12.18
C ARG A 218 -17.90 9.70 11.64
N LEU A 219 -17.81 10.18 10.40
CA LEU A 219 -16.52 10.54 9.82
C LEU A 219 -15.94 11.70 10.61
N SER A 220 -14.70 11.57 11.08
CA SER A 220 -13.99 12.66 11.75
C SER A 220 -13.98 13.89 10.83
N SER A 221 -14.76 14.91 11.20
CA SER A 221 -14.99 16.11 10.38
C SER A 221 -13.80 17.06 10.37
N THR A 222 -12.76 16.76 11.15
CA THR A 222 -11.50 17.53 11.23
C THR A 222 -10.81 17.69 9.87
N GLY A 223 -11.23 16.92 8.85
CA GLY A 223 -10.79 17.04 7.47
C GLY A 223 -11.72 17.77 6.49
N SER A 224 -12.75 18.52 6.94
CA SER A 224 -13.68 19.18 6.01
C SER A 224 -12.99 20.25 5.15
N ASN A 225 -12.66 19.90 3.91
CA ASN A 225 -12.42 20.75 2.73
C ASN A 225 -11.58 22.03 2.86
N SER A 226 -10.72 22.17 3.88
CA SER A 226 -9.54 23.03 3.71
C SER A 226 -8.60 22.31 2.75
N SER A 227 -8.72 22.63 1.45
CA SER A 227 -7.84 22.18 0.36
C SER A 227 -6.38 22.60 0.52
N ARG A 228 -6.03 23.26 1.63
CA ARG A 228 -4.66 23.43 2.09
C ARG A 228 -4.31 22.27 3.01
N ALA A 229 -3.52 21.32 2.49
CA ALA A 229 -2.76 20.39 3.30
C ALA A 229 -2.01 21.20 4.37
N ASP A 230 -2.43 21.05 5.63
CA ASP A 230 -1.74 21.66 6.76
C ASP A 230 -0.31 21.07 6.82
N PRO A 231 0.74 21.89 6.65
CA PRO A 231 2.12 21.41 6.65
C PRO A 231 2.61 20.97 8.05
N SER A 232 1.79 21.12 9.11
CA SER A 232 2.18 20.90 10.51
C SER A 232 2.20 19.45 11.00
N GLY A 233 1.80 18.48 10.18
CA GLY A 233 1.76 17.07 10.55
C GLY A 233 0.33 16.54 10.59
N GLY A 234 0.08 15.53 9.75
CA GLY A 234 -1.22 14.90 9.67
C GLY A 234 -1.69 14.43 11.05
N THR A 235 -2.90 14.84 11.44
CA THR A 235 -3.56 14.25 12.59
C THR A 235 -3.74 12.75 12.30
N GLU A 236 -3.73 11.91 13.34
CA GLU A 236 -3.94 10.45 13.20
C GLU A 236 -5.30 10.09 12.57
N ASP A 237 -6.14 11.08 12.31
CA ASP A 237 -7.48 10.95 11.73
C ASP A 237 -7.46 10.56 10.26
N ALA A 238 -6.36 10.75 9.53
CA ALA A 238 -6.27 10.32 8.15
C ALA A 238 -4.87 9.85 7.74
N PHE A 239 -4.84 8.93 6.79
CA PHE A 239 -3.62 8.52 6.10
C PHE A 239 -3.94 8.07 4.68
N TYR A 240 -2.90 7.81 3.89
CA TYR A 240 -3.03 7.37 2.50
C TYR A 240 -2.35 6.01 2.34
N ALA A 241 -2.94 5.16 1.52
CA ALA A 241 -2.32 3.92 1.07
C ALA A 241 -2.13 3.97 -0.44
N LEU A 242 -0.87 3.94 -0.87
CA LEU A 242 -0.50 3.96 -2.28
C LEU A 242 -0.38 2.53 -2.81
N VAL A 243 -0.98 2.27 -3.97
CA VAL A 243 -0.77 1.02 -4.70
C VAL A 243 0.63 1.03 -5.25
N VAL A 244 1.40 0.00 -4.91
CA VAL A 244 2.76 -0.16 -5.39
C VAL A 244 2.95 -1.50 -6.09
N THR A 245 3.94 -1.57 -6.95
CA THR A 245 4.46 -2.82 -7.48
C THR A 245 5.94 -2.92 -7.21
N MET A 246 6.36 -4.09 -6.72
CA MET A 246 7.77 -4.42 -6.60
C MET A 246 8.33 -4.72 -7.98
N ALA A 247 9.39 -4.02 -8.39
CA ALA A 247 10.14 -4.43 -9.56
C ALA A 247 11.02 -5.62 -9.16
N GLU A 248 10.95 -6.71 -9.93
CA GLU A 248 11.94 -7.79 -9.83
C GLU A 248 13.28 -7.28 -10.35
N SER A 249 14.04 -6.64 -9.47
CA SER A 249 15.43 -6.30 -9.75
C SER A 249 16.31 -7.52 -9.48
N SER A 250 17.07 -7.94 -10.48
CA SER A 250 18.09 -9.00 -10.37
C SER A 250 19.24 -8.65 -9.42
N LYS A 251 19.28 -7.42 -8.88
CA LYS A 251 20.35 -6.91 -8.02
C LYS A 251 19.83 -6.32 -6.71
N GLN A 252 19.29 -7.16 -5.83
CA GLN A 252 19.09 -7.00 -4.35
C GLN A 252 18.52 -5.69 -3.76
N GLN A 253 18.33 -4.62 -4.52
CA GLN A 253 17.62 -3.41 -4.12
C GLN A 253 16.21 -3.53 -4.68
N THR A 254 15.28 -3.84 -3.79
CA THR A 254 13.86 -3.83 -4.08
C THR A 254 13.37 -2.39 -4.20
N ALA A 255 13.44 -1.85 -5.42
CA ALA A 255 12.69 -0.65 -5.76
C ALA A 255 11.22 -1.05 -5.94
N PHE A 256 10.31 -0.29 -5.32
CA PHE A 256 8.92 -0.31 -5.74
C PHE A 256 8.61 0.94 -6.55
N ALA A 257 7.60 0.83 -7.40
CA ALA A 257 7.02 1.94 -8.13
C ALA A 257 5.58 2.14 -7.69
N VAL A 258 5.16 3.40 -7.49
CA VAL A 258 3.74 3.75 -7.38
C VAL A 258 3.07 3.45 -8.71
N ARG A 259 1.98 2.69 -8.69
CA ARG A 259 1.28 2.26 -9.90
C ARG A 259 -0.11 2.87 -9.97
N GLY A 260 -0.39 3.48 -11.13
CA GLY A 260 -1.74 3.88 -11.50
C GLY A 260 -2.45 2.78 -12.29
N GLN A 261 -3.75 2.60 -12.03
CA GLN A 261 -4.65 1.85 -12.90
C GLN A 261 -5.65 2.84 -13.52
N THR A 262 -5.93 2.75 -14.82
CA THR A 262 -6.92 3.62 -15.46
C THR A 262 -8.24 3.58 -14.70
N ALA A 263 -8.70 4.75 -14.25
CA ALA A 263 -9.94 4.89 -13.50
C ALA A 263 -11.12 4.52 -14.39
N THR A 264 -12.05 3.75 -13.84
CA THR A 264 -13.28 3.37 -14.54
C THR A 264 -14.28 4.52 -14.54
N GLY A 265 -15.23 4.50 -15.47
CA GLY A 265 -16.24 5.57 -15.61
C GLY A 265 -17.02 5.85 -14.32
N TRP A 266 -17.28 4.84 -13.48
CA TRP A 266 -17.96 5.04 -12.20
C TRP A 266 -17.12 5.81 -11.18
N MET A 267 -15.80 5.60 -11.14
CA MET A 267 -14.90 6.36 -10.26
C MET A 267 -14.89 7.83 -10.67
N LEU A 268 -14.82 8.08 -11.98
CA LEU A 268 -14.79 9.43 -12.54
C LEU A 268 -16.05 10.22 -12.26
N ARG A 269 -17.22 9.59 -12.34
CA ARG A 269 -18.51 10.22 -12.02
C ARG A 269 -18.61 10.71 -10.57
N SER A 270 -17.86 10.10 -9.65
CA SER A 270 -17.86 10.52 -8.24
C SER A 270 -16.92 11.68 -7.92
N VAL A 271 -16.10 12.09 -8.89
CA VAL A 271 -15.06 13.11 -8.70
C VAL A 271 -15.26 14.29 -9.63
N LEU A 272 -15.67 14.04 -10.88
CA LEU A 272 -15.88 15.07 -11.88
C LEU A 272 -17.26 15.73 -11.66
N PRO A 273 -17.31 17.07 -11.57
CA PRO A 273 -18.58 17.77 -11.46
C PRO A 273 -19.47 17.42 -12.66
N THR A 274 -20.73 17.08 -12.40
CA THR A 274 -21.76 16.68 -13.40
C THR A 274 -22.17 17.79 -14.38
N ASN A 275 -21.44 18.91 -14.42
CA ASN A 275 -21.77 20.09 -15.21
C ASN A 275 -21.52 19.96 -16.72
N SER A 276 -20.87 18.89 -17.17
CA SER A 276 -20.83 18.57 -18.61
C SER A 276 -21.97 17.62 -18.94
N THR A 277 -22.76 17.95 -19.95
CA THR A 277 -23.78 17.11 -20.61
C THR A 277 -23.21 15.78 -21.13
N MET A 278 -22.78 14.88 -20.25
CA MET A 278 -22.63 13.47 -20.60
C MET A 278 -24.03 12.89 -20.75
N SER A 279 -24.34 12.37 -21.93
CA SER A 279 -25.64 11.77 -22.24
C SER A 279 -26.03 10.76 -21.16
N LYS A 280 -27.26 10.89 -20.63
CA LYS A 280 -27.84 10.05 -19.58
C LYS A 280 -27.81 8.55 -19.92
N ASP A 281 -27.68 8.21 -21.19
CA ASP A 281 -27.74 6.84 -21.69
C ASP A 281 -26.51 5.99 -21.32
N ALA A 282 -25.35 6.59 -21.05
CA ALA A 282 -24.14 5.87 -20.63
C ALA A 282 -24.09 5.53 -19.12
N ALA A 283 -24.97 6.14 -18.31
CA ALA A 283 -24.94 5.98 -16.85
C ALA A 283 -25.62 4.69 -16.36
N ASN A 284 -26.69 4.27 -17.04
CA ASN A 284 -27.55 3.18 -16.55
C ASN A 284 -27.05 1.77 -16.92
N SER A 285 -26.15 1.62 -17.89
CA SER A 285 -25.65 0.30 -18.32
C SER A 285 -24.60 -0.31 -17.37
N VAL A 286 -23.91 0.50 -16.56
CA VAL A 286 -22.75 0.05 -15.77
C VAL A 286 -23.13 -0.40 -14.35
N MET A 287 -24.20 0.10 -13.75
CA MET A 287 -24.56 -0.26 -12.36
C MET A 287 -25.08 -1.70 -12.20
N SER A 288 -25.49 -2.37 -13.29
CA SER A 288 -25.94 -3.77 -13.21
C SER A 288 -24.80 -4.80 -13.16
N ASN A 289 -23.54 -4.38 -13.34
CA ASN A 289 -22.37 -5.28 -13.41
C ASN A 289 -21.30 -5.01 -12.31
N VAL A 290 -21.64 -4.21 -11.30
CA VAL A 290 -20.71 -3.76 -10.24
C VAL A 290 -21.05 -4.34 -8.86
N LEU A 291 -21.95 -5.33 -8.79
CA LEU A 291 -22.15 -6.19 -7.63
C LEU A 291 -22.14 -7.65 -8.04
#